data_AF-A0A6P0LLQ8-F1
#
_entry.id   AF-A0A6P0LLQ8-F1
#
_cell.length_a   1.000
_cell.length_b   1.000
_cell.length_c   1.000
_cell.angle_alpha   90.00
_cell.angle_beta   90.00
_cell.angle_gamma   90.00
#
_symmetry.space_group_name_H-M   'P 1'
#
loop_
_entity.id
_entity.type
_entity.pdbx_description
1 polymer ?
#
loop_
_entity_poly.entity_id
_entity_poly.type
_entity_poly.pdbx_seq_one_letter_code
_entity_poly.pdbx_strand_id
1 'polypeptide(L)'
;PSLANYESPKIRQLLREFFVSELHHDRLIEKSLKSVGISGQQLQRMLPLPMTFAVCSSLAVFAKQHPLSFKAALLMFEEHSEEFHQLFKQRCQDLDLPCEFYQPILLHAKINDDGAHEDITEVLLADVAYVSPEDQLVVKKNMTALMESMVLRTHEILDYYGNPQNRIPRCFDIIGG
;
A
#
# COMPACT_ATOMS: atom_id res chain seq x y z
N PRO A 1 6.66 20.52 -9.23
CA PRO A 1 7.34 20.27 -7.94
C PRO A 1 7.25 18.78 -7.56
N SER A 2 8.17 18.26 -6.78
CA SER A 2 8.14 16.88 -6.22
C SER A 2 8.76 16.91 -4.83
N LEU A 3 8.47 15.92 -3.98
CA LEU A 3 9.11 15.75 -2.65
C LEU A 3 10.64 15.92 -2.68
N ALA A 4 11.30 15.54 -3.78
CA ALA A 4 12.74 15.67 -3.93
C ALA A 4 13.26 17.13 -3.90
N ASN A 5 12.40 18.11 -4.23
CA ASN A 5 12.81 19.49 -4.50
C ASN A 5 12.45 20.49 -3.38
N TYR A 6 11.63 20.11 -2.39
CA TYR A 6 11.13 21.03 -1.35
C TYR A 6 11.54 20.66 0.09
N GLU A 7 12.17 19.51 0.29
CA GLU A 7 12.43 18.97 1.62
C GLU A 7 13.85 19.24 2.12
N SER A 8 13.99 19.34 3.45
CA SER A 8 15.28 19.50 4.11
C SER A 8 16.21 18.30 3.78
N PRO A 9 17.55 18.46 3.80
CA PRO A 9 18.47 17.34 3.62
C PRO A 9 18.17 16.15 4.54
N LYS A 10 17.74 16.43 5.78
CA LYS A 10 17.31 15.44 6.76
C LYS A 10 16.08 14.65 6.27
N ILE A 11 15.01 15.34 5.86
CA ILE A 11 13.79 14.67 5.38
C ILE A 11 14.05 13.89 4.09
N ARG A 12 14.89 14.41 3.18
CA ARG A 12 15.28 13.67 1.98
C ARG A 12 16.03 12.38 2.31
N GLN A 13 16.87 12.40 3.35
CA GLN A 13 17.57 11.20 3.80
C GLN A 13 16.59 10.19 4.40
N LEU A 14 15.69 10.64 5.29
CA LEU A 14 14.65 9.79 5.88
C LEU A 14 13.75 9.13 4.82
N LEU A 15 13.28 9.91 3.83
CA LEU A 15 12.46 9.37 2.73
C LEU A 15 13.24 8.39 1.85
N ARG A 16 14.56 8.55 1.71
CA ARG A 16 15.40 7.59 0.98
C ARG A 16 15.59 6.31 1.77
N GLU A 17 15.85 6.41 3.07
CA GLU A 17 15.98 5.25 3.96
C GLU A 17 14.68 4.45 3.99
N PHE A 18 13.54 5.12 4.09
CA PHE A 18 12.22 4.53 3.96
C PHE A 18 11.99 3.89 2.59
N PHE A 19 12.37 4.55 1.49
CA PHE A 19 12.26 3.94 0.17
C PHE A 19 13.14 2.69 0.02
N VAL A 20 14.33 2.70 0.62
CA VAL A 20 15.25 1.56 0.59
C VAL A 20 14.74 0.40 1.43
N SER A 21 14.09 0.66 2.58
CA SER A 21 13.48 -0.39 3.39
C SER A 21 12.30 -1.05 2.65
N GLU A 22 11.49 -0.28 1.94
CA GLU A 22 10.39 -0.81 1.11
C GLU A 22 10.87 -1.53 -0.17
N LEU A 23 12.12 -1.30 -0.57
CA LEU A 23 12.69 -1.94 -1.76
C LEU A 23 12.80 -3.45 -1.52
N HIS A 24 12.21 -4.24 -2.42
CA HIS A 24 12.15 -5.70 -2.38
C HIS A 24 11.04 -6.34 -1.54
N HIS A 25 10.23 -5.54 -0.84
CA HIS A 25 9.03 -6.04 -0.15
C HIS A 25 8.03 -6.69 -1.13
N ASP A 26 7.94 -6.16 -2.35
CA ASP A 26 7.19 -6.71 -3.48
C ASP A 26 7.57 -8.17 -3.82
N ARG A 27 8.83 -8.56 -3.61
CA ARG A 27 9.29 -9.95 -3.87
C ARG A 27 8.73 -10.96 -2.88
N LEU A 28 8.37 -10.55 -1.66
CA LEU A 28 7.70 -11.45 -0.70
C LEU A 28 6.29 -11.77 -1.19
N ILE A 29 5.58 -10.76 -1.69
CA ILE A 29 4.25 -10.93 -2.30
C ILE A 29 4.36 -11.77 -3.58
N GLU A 30 5.36 -11.54 -4.43
CA GLU A 30 5.58 -12.39 -5.62
C GLU A 30 5.80 -13.87 -5.25
N LYS A 31 6.62 -14.16 -4.22
CA LYS A 31 6.85 -15.54 -3.75
C LYS A 31 5.57 -16.19 -3.26
N SER A 32 4.77 -15.46 -2.48
CA SER A 32 3.46 -15.90 -2.02
C SER A 32 2.57 -16.28 -3.20
N LEU A 33 2.38 -15.39 -4.16
CA LEU A 33 1.47 -15.58 -5.29
C LEU A 33 1.94 -16.71 -6.24
N LYS A 34 3.25 -16.91 -6.38
CA LYS A 34 3.81 -18.06 -7.13
C LYS A 34 3.43 -19.41 -6.53
N SER A 35 3.35 -19.52 -5.21
CA SER A 35 3.00 -20.79 -4.54
C SER A 35 1.58 -21.27 -4.85
N VAL A 36 0.69 -20.36 -5.28
CA VAL A 36 -0.69 -20.65 -5.67
C VAL A 36 -0.92 -20.53 -7.19
N GLY A 37 0.17 -20.59 -7.98
CA GLY A 37 0.08 -20.70 -9.44
C GLY A 37 0.05 -19.38 -10.21
N ILE A 38 0.28 -18.23 -9.57
CA ILE A 38 0.41 -16.94 -10.26
C ILE A 38 1.88 -16.71 -10.62
N SER A 39 2.19 -16.79 -11.91
CA SER A 39 3.54 -16.57 -12.43
C SER A 39 3.96 -15.08 -12.36
N GLY A 40 5.28 -14.83 -12.39
CA GLY A 40 5.81 -13.47 -12.48
C GLY A 40 5.36 -12.72 -13.74
N GLN A 41 5.18 -13.42 -14.86
CA GLN A 41 4.67 -12.82 -16.10
C GLN A 41 3.20 -12.38 -15.94
N GLN A 42 2.37 -13.16 -15.25
CA GLN A 42 1.01 -12.77 -14.93
C GLN A 42 1.01 -11.55 -14.02
N LEU A 43 1.83 -11.54 -12.95
CA LEU A 43 1.93 -10.39 -12.03
C LEU A 43 2.23 -9.08 -12.74
N GLN A 44 3.17 -9.08 -13.69
CA GLN A 44 3.51 -7.88 -14.47
C GLN A 44 2.37 -7.38 -15.37
N ARG A 45 1.40 -8.24 -15.70
CA ARG A 45 0.26 -7.93 -16.57
C ARG A 45 -1.06 -7.73 -15.81
N MET A 46 -1.06 -7.98 -14.50
CA MET A 46 -2.24 -7.82 -13.68
C MET A 46 -2.62 -6.35 -13.59
N LEU A 47 -3.90 -6.07 -13.84
CA LEU A 47 -4.45 -4.75 -13.58
C LEU A 47 -4.98 -4.67 -12.14
N PRO A 48 -4.63 -3.62 -11.39
CA PRO A 48 -5.24 -3.36 -10.09
C PRO A 48 -6.73 -3.05 -10.25
N LEU A 49 -7.53 -3.39 -9.24
CA LEU A 49 -8.92 -2.96 -9.20
C LEU A 49 -9.01 -1.42 -9.23
N PRO A 50 -10.07 -0.83 -9.82
CA PRO A 50 -10.22 0.62 -9.95
C PRO A 50 -9.91 1.40 -8.67
N MET A 51 -10.41 0.98 -7.51
CA MET A 51 -10.18 1.66 -6.24
C MET A 51 -8.77 1.40 -5.68
N THR A 52 -8.18 0.24 -5.95
CA THR A 52 -6.74 0.02 -5.68
C THR A 52 -5.89 1.01 -6.49
N PHE A 53 -6.20 1.18 -7.79
CA PHE A 53 -5.52 2.16 -8.64
C PHE A 53 -5.75 3.60 -8.16
N ALA A 54 -6.95 3.94 -7.72
CA ALA A 54 -7.29 5.28 -7.21
C ALA A 54 -6.48 5.62 -5.94
N VAL A 55 -6.37 4.68 -4.99
CA VAL A 55 -5.55 4.85 -3.79
C VAL A 55 -4.08 5.05 -4.15
N CYS A 56 -3.50 4.18 -4.99
CA CYS A 56 -2.11 4.31 -5.44
C CYS A 56 -1.86 5.65 -6.17
N SER A 57 -2.78 6.05 -7.04
CA SER A 57 -2.68 7.31 -7.79
C SER A 57 -2.78 8.52 -6.87
N SER A 58 -3.64 8.49 -5.85
CA SER A 58 -3.78 9.56 -4.87
C SER A 58 -2.48 9.80 -4.11
N LEU A 59 -1.81 8.73 -3.67
CA LEU A 59 -0.49 8.81 -3.04
C LEU A 59 0.56 9.46 -3.95
N ALA A 60 0.61 9.05 -5.22
CA ALA A 60 1.53 9.64 -6.20
C ALA A 60 1.24 11.12 -6.46
N VAL A 61 -0.04 11.51 -6.51
CA VAL A 61 -0.47 12.91 -6.66
C VAL A 61 -0.07 13.72 -5.43
N PHE A 62 -0.31 13.23 -4.23
CA PHE A 62 0.08 13.91 -2.99
C PHE A 62 1.60 14.08 -2.92
N ALA A 63 2.36 13.02 -3.20
CA ALA A 63 3.83 13.04 -3.23
C ALA A 63 4.39 14.10 -4.20
N LYS A 64 3.69 14.36 -5.30
CA LYS A 64 4.12 15.32 -6.32
C LYS A 64 3.63 16.74 -6.03
N GLN A 65 2.39 16.89 -5.60
CA GLN A 65 1.70 18.17 -5.59
C GLN A 65 1.49 18.75 -4.20
N HIS A 66 1.38 17.90 -3.17
CA HIS A 66 1.09 18.33 -1.81
C HIS A 66 1.82 17.44 -0.77
N PRO A 67 3.14 17.63 -0.58
CA PRO A 67 3.97 16.83 0.33
C PRO A 67 3.40 16.65 1.75
N LEU A 68 2.73 17.67 2.29
CA LEU A 68 2.11 17.57 3.61
C LEU A 68 0.95 16.56 3.63
N SER A 69 0.16 16.48 2.56
CA SER A 69 -0.86 15.42 2.42
C SER A 69 -0.23 14.05 2.24
N PHE A 70 0.92 13.96 1.57
CA PHE A 70 1.62 12.69 1.46
C PHE A 70 2.10 12.19 2.83
N LYS A 71 2.75 13.05 3.61
CA LYS A 71 3.19 12.75 4.98
C LYS A 71 2.00 12.32 5.85
N ALA A 72 0.90 13.05 5.82
CA ALA A 72 -0.31 12.70 6.57
C ALA A 72 -0.96 11.39 6.09
N ALA A 73 -0.88 11.08 4.80
CA ALA A 73 -1.46 9.86 4.24
C ALA A 73 -0.75 8.60 4.73
N LEU A 74 0.55 8.67 5.06
CA LEU A 74 1.33 7.52 5.53
C LEU A 74 0.74 6.91 6.80
N LEU A 75 0.17 7.72 7.70
CA LEU A 75 -0.54 7.27 8.90
C LEU A 75 -1.61 6.21 8.59
N MET A 76 -2.31 6.33 7.46
CA MET A 76 -3.38 5.40 7.07
C MET A 76 -2.84 4.02 6.65
N PHE A 77 -1.54 3.87 6.44
CA PHE A 77 -0.87 2.64 6.01
C PHE A 77 0.07 2.07 7.09
N GLU A 78 0.28 2.81 8.18
CA GLU A 78 1.11 2.40 9.31
C GLU A 78 0.34 1.48 10.29
N GLU A 79 -0.99 1.41 10.23
CA GLU A 79 -1.78 0.57 11.13
C GLU A 79 -1.51 -0.94 10.94
N HIS A 80 -0.82 -1.53 11.91
CA HIS A 80 -0.71 -2.97 12.08
C HIS A 80 -1.99 -3.55 12.73
N SER A 81 -2.46 -4.69 12.23
CA SER A 81 -3.53 -5.46 12.90
C SER A 81 -3.06 -6.90 13.11
N GLU A 82 -2.55 -7.19 14.30
CA GLU A 82 -2.09 -8.53 14.67
C GLU A 82 -3.26 -9.53 14.59
N GLU A 83 -4.45 -9.09 15.02
CA GLU A 83 -5.69 -9.86 14.90
C GLU A 83 -5.99 -10.23 13.43
N PHE A 84 -5.87 -9.28 12.50
CA PHE A 84 -6.05 -9.56 11.07
C PHE A 84 -5.05 -10.61 10.58
N HIS A 85 -3.77 -10.51 10.97
CA HIS A 85 -2.74 -11.48 10.56
C HIS A 85 -3.01 -12.89 11.11
N GLN A 86 -3.45 -12.99 12.36
CA GLN A 86 -3.85 -14.26 12.98
C GLN A 86 -5.06 -14.87 12.25
N LEU A 87 -6.10 -14.08 12.00
CA LEU A 87 -7.30 -14.51 11.26
C LEU A 87 -6.99 -14.88 9.81
N PHE A 88 -6.11 -14.13 9.14
CA PHE A 88 -5.66 -14.42 7.78
C PHE A 88 -4.94 -15.78 7.71
N LYS A 89 -4.02 -16.02 8.65
CA LYS A 89 -3.31 -17.30 8.75
C LYS A 89 -4.28 -18.46 9.01
N GLN A 90 -5.16 -18.30 10.00
CA GLN A 90 -6.19 -19.28 10.34
C GLN A 90 -7.01 -19.63 9.09
N ARG A 91 -7.48 -18.61 8.35
CA ARG A 91 -8.30 -18.82 7.17
C ARG A 91 -7.54 -19.51 6.03
N CYS A 92 -6.26 -19.22 5.85
CA CYS A 92 -5.44 -19.93 4.87
C CYS A 92 -5.30 -21.41 5.21
N GLN A 93 -5.14 -21.74 6.50
CA GLN A 93 -5.06 -23.12 6.98
C GLN A 93 -6.40 -23.85 6.80
N ASP A 94 -7.52 -23.19 7.10
CA ASP A 94 -8.86 -23.77 6.90
C ASP A 94 -9.19 -24.06 5.42
N LEU A 95 -8.50 -23.38 4.49
CA LEU A 95 -8.62 -23.54 3.04
C LEU A 95 -7.53 -24.43 2.44
N ASP A 96 -6.72 -25.10 3.27
CA ASP A 96 -5.59 -25.93 2.85
C ASP A 96 -4.58 -25.20 1.95
N LEU A 97 -4.44 -23.88 2.10
CA LEU A 97 -3.45 -23.10 1.35
C LEU A 97 -2.03 -23.41 1.85
N PRO A 98 -1.04 -23.49 0.94
CA PRO A 98 0.32 -23.86 1.30
C PRO A 98 0.96 -22.83 2.23
N CYS A 99 1.88 -23.28 3.08
CA CYS A 99 2.63 -22.41 3.98
C CYS A 99 3.41 -21.32 3.21
N GLU A 100 3.89 -21.69 2.03
CA GLU A 100 4.58 -20.87 1.05
C GLU A 100 3.71 -19.72 0.52
N PHE A 101 2.38 -19.78 0.67
CA PHE A 101 1.46 -18.70 0.32
C PHE A 101 1.40 -17.66 1.43
N TYR A 102 1.02 -18.04 2.64
CA TYR A 102 0.71 -17.05 3.68
C TYR A 102 1.93 -16.58 4.47
N GLN A 103 2.99 -17.39 4.62
CA GLN A 103 4.17 -16.99 5.40
C GLN A 103 4.91 -15.76 4.84
N PRO A 104 5.13 -15.62 3.52
CA PRO A 104 5.76 -14.41 2.99
C PRO A 104 4.95 -13.14 3.25
N ILE A 105 3.61 -13.23 3.27
CA ILE A 105 2.72 -12.11 3.58
C ILE A 105 2.84 -11.74 5.06
N LEU A 106 2.86 -12.73 5.96
CA LEU A 106 3.08 -12.50 7.39
C LEU A 106 4.48 -11.95 7.69
N LEU A 107 5.50 -12.41 6.97
CA LEU A 107 6.86 -11.88 7.10
C LEU A 107 6.93 -10.43 6.61
N HIS A 108 6.25 -10.09 5.51
CA HIS A 108 6.13 -8.72 5.05
C HIS A 108 5.49 -7.83 6.12
N ALA A 109 4.39 -8.29 6.74
CA ALA A 109 3.77 -7.57 7.85
C ALA A 109 4.73 -7.39 9.04
N LYS A 110 5.50 -8.42 9.40
CA LYS A 110 6.45 -8.37 10.52
C LYS A 110 7.67 -7.50 10.26
N ILE A 111 8.17 -7.42 9.02
CA ILE A 111 9.27 -6.52 8.67
C ILE A 111 8.89 -5.05 8.92
N ASN A 112 7.61 -4.70 8.74
CA ASN A 112 7.12 -3.37 9.09
C ASN A 112 7.27 -3.09 10.60
N ASP A 113 7.06 -4.10 11.45
CA ASP A 113 7.18 -4.01 12.92
C ASP A 113 8.66 -3.87 13.36
N ASP A 114 9.56 -4.68 12.79
CA ASP A 114 10.98 -4.68 13.15
C ASP A 114 11.74 -3.45 12.60
N GLY A 115 11.17 -2.75 11.60
CA GLY A 115 11.75 -1.58 10.93
C GLY A 115 11.51 -0.23 11.62
N ALA A 116 10.74 -0.19 12.73
CA ALA A 116 10.29 1.04 13.39
C ALA A 116 9.60 2.04 12.42
N HIS A 117 8.84 1.51 11.45
CA HIS A 117 8.09 2.32 10.50
C HIS A 117 6.82 2.93 11.11
N GLU A 118 6.39 2.44 12.27
CA GLU A 118 5.21 2.93 13.00
C GLU A 118 5.30 4.43 13.39
N ASP A 119 6.51 5.01 13.39
CA ASP A 119 6.74 6.40 13.80
C ASP A 119 7.22 7.32 12.65
N ILE A 120 7.32 6.84 11.40
CA ILE A 120 7.89 7.67 10.33
C ILE A 120 7.03 8.90 10.04
N THR A 121 5.71 8.78 10.10
CA THR A 121 4.82 9.93 9.97
C THR A 121 5.08 10.98 11.05
N GLU A 122 5.25 10.58 12.32
CA GLU A 122 5.55 11.51 13.41
C GLU A 122 6.87 12.26 13.15
N VAL A 123 7.92 11.53 12.76
CA VAL A 123 9.23 12.11 12.45
C VAL A 123 9.16 13.07 11.26
N LEU A 124 8.40 12.73 10.22
CA LEU A 124 8.23 13.56 9.02
C LEU A 124 7.42 14.83 9.30
N LEU A 125 6.41 14.75 10.18
CA LEU A 125 5.58 15.87 10.56
C LEU A 125 6.26 16.79 11.58
N ALA A 126 7.17 16.27 12.42
CA ALA A 126 7.94 17.07 13.37
C ALA A 126 8.83 18.14 12.71
N ASP A 127 9.23 17.96 11.43
CA ASP A 127 10.00 18.96 10.65
C ASP A 127 9.09 20.05 10.04
N VAL A 128 7.77 19.94 10.18
CA VAL A 128 6.80 20.92 9.67
C VAL A 128 6.63 22.04 10.69
N ALA A 129 7.37 23.12 10.50
CA ALA A 129 7.40 24.25 11.44
C ALA A 129 6.04 24.98 11.59
N TYR A 130 5.21 25.00 10.56
CA TYR A 130 3.91 25.65 10.57
C TYR A 130 2.98 25.05 9.52
N VAL A 131 1.70 24.91 9.86
CA VAL A 131 0.64 24.49 8.93
C VAL A 131 -0.44 25.56 8.87
N SER A 132 -0.57 26.21 7.71
CA SER A 132 -1.57 27.26 7.49
C SER A 132 -3.00 26.70 7.55
N PRO A 133 -4.02 27.53 7.88
CA PRO A 133 -5.42 27.11 7.79
C PRO A 133 -5.81 26.56 6.40
N GLU A 134 -5.24 27.12 5.34
CA GLU A 134 -5.43 26.69 3.96
C GLU A 134 -4.86 25.29 3.75
N ASP A 135 -3.62 25.03 4.19
CA ASP A 135 -2.99 23.72 4.10
C ASP A 135 -3.76 22.69 4.94
N GLN A 136 -4.22 23.05 6.14
CA GLN A 136 -5.05 22.19 6.97
C GLN A 136 -6.34 21.78 6.24
N LEU A 137 -6.98 22.72 5.53
CA LEU A 137 -8.17 22.43 4.76
C LEU A 137 -7.89 21.48 3.59
N VAL A 138 -6.79 21.69 2.86
CA VAL A 138 -6.37 20.81 1.77
C VAL A 138 -6.04 19.41 2.29
N VAL A 139 -5.28 19.30 3.39
CA VAL A 139 -4.99 18.01 4.04
C VAL A 139 -6.27 17.31 4.43
N LYS A 140 -7.21 17.98 5.12
CA LYS A 140 -8.49 17.39 5.53
C LYS A 140 -9.27 16.84 4.34
N LYS A 141 -9.38 17.59 3.25
CA LYS A 141 -10.07 17.14 2.03
C LYS A 141 -9.39 15.91 1.41
N ASN A 142 -8.08 15.96 1.26
CA ASN A 142 -7.28 14.86 0.70
C ASN A 142 -7.38 13.59 1.56
N MET A 143 -7.32 13.73 2.88
CA MET A 143 -7.45 12.60 3.80
C MET A 143 -8.85 12.02 3.78
N THR A 144 -9.89 12.86 3.75
CA THR A 144 -11.28 12.39 3.63
C THR A 144 -11.47 11.57 2.36
N ALA A 145 -11.03 12.08 1.20
CA ALA A 145 -11.14 11.37 -0.07
C ALA A 145 -10.32 10.06 -0.08
N LEU A 146 -9.15 10.05 0.55
CA LEU A 146 -8.32 8.85 0.67
C LEU A 146 -9.00 7.80 1.55
N MET A 147 -9.53 8.19 2.71
CA MET A 147 -10.26 7.29 3.63
C MET A 147 -11.47 6.67 2.95
N GLU A 148 -12.31 7.48 2.28
CA GLU A 148 -13.45 6.98 1.51
C GLU A 148 -13.00 6.01 0.42
N SER A 149 -11.90 6.34 -0.29
CA SER A 149 -11.33 5.46 -1.31
C SER A 149 -10.83 4.13 -0.76
N MET A 150 -10.26 4.12 0.45
CA MET A 150 -9.82 2.89 1.12
C MET A 150 -10.99 2.01 1.55
N VAL A 151 -12.08 2.59 2.04
CA VAL A 151 -13.32 1.86 2.36
C VAL A 151 -13.91 1.24 1.10
N LEU A 152 -14.06 2.04 0.03
CA LEU A 152 -14.55 1.55 -1.26
C LEU A 152 -13.64 0.48 -1.86
N ARG A 153 -12.32 0.61 -1.70
CA ARG A 153 -11.35 -0.42 -2.11
C ARG A 153 -11.61 -1.74 -1.38
N THR A 154 -11.88 -1.73 -0.08
CA THR A 154 -12.19 -2.94 0.67
C THR A 154 -13.46 -3.61 0.14
N HIS A 155 -14.52 -2.85 -0.10
CA HIS A 155 -15.74 -3.38 -0.70
C HIS A 155 -15.49 -3.94 -2.10
N GLU A 156 -14.77 -3.21 -2.96
CA GLU A 156 -14.47 -3.65 -4.32
C GLU A 156 -13.64 -4.95 -4.34
N ILE A 157 -12.69 -5.12 -3.40
CA ILE A 157 -11.95 -6.38 -3.23
C ILE A 157 -12.89 -7.52 -2.88
N LEU A 158 -13.76 -7.34 -1.87
CA LEU A 158 -14.69 -8.37 -1.43
C LEU A 158 -15.70 -8.74 -2.52
N ASP A 159 -16.28 -7.75 -3.20
CA ASP A 159 -17.28 -7.95 -4.25
C ASP A 159 -16.65 -8.61 -5.49
N TYR A 160 -15.46 -8.14 -5.91
CA TYR A 160 -14.82 -8.67 -7.11
C TYR A 160 -14.28 -10.10 -6.87
N TYR A 161 -13.52 -10.31 -5.80
CA TYR A 161 -12.91 -11.63 -5.56
C TYR A 161 -13.85 -12.63 -4.88
N GLY A 162 -14.98 -12.17 -4.34
CA GLY A 162 -16.05 -13.03 -3.83
C GLY A 162 -16.94 -13.63 -4.93
N ASN A 163 -16.87 -13.12 -6.16
CA ASN A 163 -17.64 -13.66 -7.29
C ASN A 163 -16.78 -14.63 -8.12
N PRO A 164 -17.09 -15.93 -8.16
CA PRO A 164 -16.30 -16.93 -8.88
C PRO A 164 -16.32 -16.77 -10.41
N GLN A 165 -17.23 -15.94 -10.95
CA GLN A 165 -17.29 -15.66 -12.39
C GLN A 165 -16.29 -14.56 -12.82
N ASN A 166 -15.68 -13.87 -11.86
CA ASN A 166 -14.70 -12.84 -12.16
C ASN A 166 -13.35 -13.44 -12.56
N ARG A 167 -12.63 -12.70 -13.40
CA ARG A 167 -11.34 -13.12 -13.92
C ARG A 167 -10.25 -13.00 -12.86
N ILE A 168 -9.61 -14.12 -12.54
CA ILE A 168 -8.49 -14.19 -11.59
C ILE A 168 -7.38 -15.07 -12.22
N PRO A 169 -6.14 -14.56 -12.39
CA PRO A 169 -5.71 -13.18 -12.18
C PRO A 169 -6.29 -12.22 -13.23
N ARG A 170 -6.39 -10.91 -12.90
CA ARG A 170 -6.88 -9.84 -13.78
C ARG A 170 -5.88 -9.46 -14.89
N CYS A 171 -5.52 -10.44 -15.71
CA CYS A 171 -4.69 -10.28 -16.90
C CYS A 171 -5.60 -10.24 -18.12
N PHE A 172 -5.49 -9.19 -18.94
CA PHE A 172 -6.25 -9.06 -20.18
C PHE A 172 -5.28 -9.23 -21.35
N ASP A 173 -5.53 -10.23 -22.19
CA ASP A 173 -4.70 -10.46 -23.37
C ASP A 173 -4.90 -9.33 -24.37
N ILE A 174 -3.86 -9.07 -25.17
CA ILE A 174 -4.01 -8.22 -26.35
C ILE A 174 -4.98 -8.96 -27.27
N ILE A 175 -6.11 -8.33 -27.62
CA ILE A 175 -7.00 -8.83 -28.66
C ILE A 175 -6.12 -9.03 -29.91
N GLY A 176 -6.04 -10.27 -30.39
CA GLY A 176 -5.10 -10.70 -31.42
C GLY A 176 -5.07 -9.75 -32.63
N GLY A 177 -3.85 -9.46 -33.09
CA GLY A 177 -3.62 -8.91 -34.43
C GLY A 177 -3.78 -9.95 -35.52
#